data_AF-A0A926BYH4-F1
#
_entry.id   AF-A0A926BYH4-F1
#
_cell.length_a   1.000
_cell.length_b   1.000
_cell.length_c   1.000
_cell.angle_alpha   90.00
_cell.angle_beta   90.00
_cell.angle_gamma   90.00
#
_symmetry.space_group_name_H-M   'P 1'
#
loop_
_entity.id
_entity.type
_entity.pdbx_description
1 polymer ?
#
loop_
_entity_poly.entity_id
_entity_poly.type
_entity_poly.pdbx_seq_one_letter_code
_entity_poly.pdbx_strand_id
1 'polypeptide(L)'
;MKQLISLIMLVLLAGCKQVDMPPLSPQQQILGKWEITYLGNGEYRPPITKPSGYQEFLPDSVLLEYTYATKTTYRRKYWIDSLLHMGSFRQDGFLLTEDYEYTFHKNTLELNFVNGSAIFYVSKYKRIN
;
A
#
# COMPACT_ATOMS: atom_id res chain seq x y z
N MET A 1 -15.79 54.87 -37.25
CA MET A 1 -16.29 53.67 -36.55
C MET A 1 -15.18 53.15 -35.68
N LYS A 2 -15.26 53.50 -34.39
CA LYS A 2 -14.31 53.14 -33.35
C LYS A 2 -14.87 51.93 -32.60
N GLN A 3 -13.95 51.12 -32.09
CA GLN A 3 -14.15 50.12 -31.04
C GLN A 3 -14.81 48.80 -31.47
N LEU A 4 -13.99 47.83 -31.89
CA LEU A 4 -14.32 46.42 -31.74
C LEU A 4 -13.04 45.57 -31.66
N ILE A 5 -12.10 45.97 -30.81
CA ILE A 5 -10.92 45.16 -30.44
C ILE A 5 -10.79 45.23 -28.92
N SER A 6 -11.66 44.52 -28.21
CA SER A 6 -11.40 44.12 -26.82
C SER A 6 -12.44 43.11 -26.35
N LEU A 7 -12.34 41.86 -26.80
CA LEU A 7 -13.08 40.75 -26.16
C LEU A 7 -12.39 39.38 -26.37
N ILE A 8 -11.06 39.34 -26.37
CA ILE A 8 -10.27 38.09 -26.43
C ILE A 8 -9.26 38.06 -25.28
N MET A 9 -9.66 38.55 -24.11
CA MET A 9 -8.83 38.53 -22.90
C MET A 9 -9.70 38.22 -21.67
N LEU A 10 -10.49 37.14 -21.72
CA LEU A 10 -11.24 36.68 -20.55
C LEU A 10 -11.42 35.15 -20.50
N VAL A 11 -10.43 34.38 -20.98
CA VAL A 11 -10.44 32.90 -20.85
C VAL A 11 -9.26 32.38 -20.02
N LEU A 12 -8.38 33.26 -19.51
CA LEU A 12 -7.21 32.87 -18.70
C LEU A 12 -7.50 32.66 -17.20
N LEU A 13 -8.76 32.67 -16.77
CA LEU A 13 -9.14 32.47 -15.36
C LEU A 13 -9.82 31.13 -15.06
N ALA A 14 -9.72 30.15 -15.97
CA ALA A 14 -9.89 28.75 -15.58
C ALA A 14 -8.67 28.32 -14.77
N GLY A 15 -8.54 28.85 -13.54
CA GLY A 15 -7.68 28.27 -12.55
C GLY A 15 -8.05 26.80 -12.46
N CYS A 16 -7.08 25.92 -12.72
CA CYS A 16 -7.18 24.51 -12.35
C CYS A 16 -7.51 24.47 -10.86
N LYS A 17 -8.79 24.41 -10.51
CA LYS A 17 -9.19 23.77 -9.28
C LYS A 17 -8.57 22.40 -9.38
N GLN A 18 -7.58 22.11 -8.54
CA GLN A 18 -7.23 20.74 -8.23
C GLN A 18 -8.56 20.08 -7.90
N VAL A 19 -9.06 19.29 -8.83
CA VAL A 19 -10.20 18.43 -8.59
C VAL A 19 -9.70 17.54 -7.47
N ASP A 20 -10.17 17.79 -6.25
CA ASP A 20 -9.91 16.94 -5.11
C ASP A 20 -10.47 15.57 -5.49
N MET A 21 -9.59 14.73 -6.05
CA MET A 21 -9.94 13.36 -6.37
C MET A 21 -10.40 12.73 -5.06
N PRO A 22 -11.52 11.98 -5.05
CA PRO A 22 -11.96 11.29 -3.86
C PRO A 22 -10.81 10.43 -3.33
N PRO A 23 -10.66 10.31 -1.99
CA PRO A 23 -9.63 9.46 -1.42
C PRO A 23 -9.78 8.06 -2.00
N LEU A 24 -8.66 7.50 -2.45
CA LEU A 24 -8.62 6.15 -3.03
C LEU A 24 -9.21 5.13 -2.05
N SER A 25 -9.95 4.15 -2.55
CA SER A 25 -10.39 3.03 -1.72
C SER A 25 -9.18 2.24 -1.19
N PRO A 26 -9.28 1.53 -0.04
CA PRO A 26 -8.19 0.68 0.45
C PRO A 26 -7.65 -0.30 -0.61
N GLN A 27 -8.54 -0.86 -1.43
CA GLN A 27 -8.21 -1.78 -2.53
C GLN A 27 -7.34 -1.10 -3.59
N GLN A 28 -7.52 0.21 -3.83
CA GLN A 28 -6.68 0.99 -4.73
C GLN A 28 -5.39 1.45 -4.05
N GLN A 29 -5.45 1.84 -2.77
CA GLN A 29 -4.30 2.33 -2.02
C GLN A 29 -3.24 1.25 -1.83
N ILE A 30 -3.61 -0.02 -1.65
CA ILE A 30 -2.63 -1.08 -1.39
C ILE A 30 -1.78 -1.45 -2.60
N LEU A 31 -2.27 -1.22 -3.82
CA LEU A 31 -1.61 -1.70 -5.04
C LEU A 31 -0.18 -1.19 -5.19
N GLY A 32 0.70 -2.02 -5.74
CA GLY A 32 2.11 -1.69 -5.96
C GLY A 32 3.05 -2.30 -4.92
N LYS A 33 4.30 -1.83 -4.89
CA LYS A 33 5.37 -2.42 -4.10
C LYS A 33 5.62 -1.70 -2.79
N TRP A 34 5.90 -2.48 -1.76
CA TRP A 34 6.07 -2.03 -0.38
C TRP A 34 7.27 -2.70 0.25
N GLU A 35 8.12 -1.90 0.88
CA GLU A 35 9.34 -2.35 1.52
C GLU A 35 9.26 -2.06 3.01
N ILE A 36 9.59 -3.05 3.83
CA ILE A 36 9.49 -2.92 5.28
C ILE A 36 10.55 -1.93 5.80
N THR A 37 10.12 -1.06 6.70
CA THR A 37 10.94 -0.03 7.35
C THR A 37 10.95 -0.15 8.87
N TYR A 38 10.02 -0.93 9.45
CA TYR A 38 9.95 -1.17 10.88
C TYR A 38 9.22 -2.49 11.18
N LEU A 39 9.63 -3.18 12.24
CA LEU A 39 8.97 -4.35 12.82
C LEU A 39 9.14 -4.35 14.36
N GLY A 40 8.04 -4.37 15.11
CA GLY A 40 8.05 -4.26 16.58
C GLY A 40 6.67 -4.40 17.23
N ASN A 41 6.52 -3.99 18.50
CA ASN A 41 5.29 -4.05 19.30
C ASN A 41 4.86 -2.67 19.83
N GLY A 42 5.15 -1.60 19.08
CA GLY A 42 4.83 -0.23 19.49
C GLY A 42 5.91 0.44 20.36
N GLU A 43 6.96 -0.29 20.75
CA GLU A 43 8.16 0.27 21.35
C GLU A 43 9.08 0.93 20.30
N TYR A 44 9.91 1.85 20.75
CA TYR A 44 10.95 2.42 19.90
C TYR A 44 11.95 1.32 19.49
N ARG A 45 12.11 1.14 18.18
CA ARG A 45 13.19 0.36 17.57
C ARG A 45 13.83 1.15 16.44
N PRO A 46 15.14 0.97 16.19
CA PRO A 46 15.76 1.54 15.02
C PRO A 46 15.03 1.10 13.74
N PRO A 47 14.84 2.01 12.77
CA PRO A 47 14.26 1.65 11.48
C PRO A 47 15.15 0.62 10.76
N ILE A 48 14.52 -0.22 9.96
CA ILE A 48 15.20 -1.18 9.09
C ILE A 48 15.87 -0.40 7.96
N THR A 49 17.20 -0.40 7.95
CA THR A 49 18.01 0.31 6.93
C THR A 49 18.42 -0.58 5.75
N LYS A 50 18.32 -1.90 5.93
CA LYS A 50 18.63 -2.91 4.91
C LYS A 50 17.49 -3.93 4.84
N PRO A 51 16.41 -3.61 4.10
CA PRO A 51 15.27 -4.52 3.95
C PRO A 51 15.69 -5.80 3.22
N SER A 52 15.04 -6.91 3.55
CA SER A 52 15.32 -8.23 2.98
C SER A 52 14.60 -8.49 1.65
N GLY A 53 13.66 -7.62 1.27
CA GLY A 53 12.74 -7.85 0.17
C GLY A 53 11.61 -6.83 0.10
N TYR A 54 10.63 -7.09 -0.78
CA TYR A 54 9.41 -6.30 -0.91
C TYR A 54 8.15 -7.18 -1.03
N GLN A 55 7.00 -6.57 -0.71
CA GLN A 55 5.66 -7.09 -0.98
C GLN A 55 5.05 -6.31 -2.15
N GLU A 56 4.46 -7.00 -3.13
CA GLU A 56 3.78 -6.39 -4.28
C GLU A 56 2.33 -6.87 -4.34
N PHE A 57 1.40 -5.93 -4.22
CA PHE A 57 -0.04 -6.19 -4.29
C PHE A 57 -0.52 -5.90 -5.72
N LEU A 58 -0.97 -6.95 -6.41
CA LEU A 58 -1.43 -6.90 -7.78
C LEU A 58 -2.97 -6.81 -7.85
N PRO A 59 -3.55 -6.18 -8.90
CA PRO A 59 -5.00 -5.99 -9.03
C PRO A 59 -5.85 -7.28 -9.02
N ASP A 60 -5.25 -8.45 -9.27
CA ASP A 60 -5.92 -9.76 -9.34
C ASP A 60 -5.88 -10.54 -8.00
N SER A 61 -5.81 -9.81 -6.88
CA SER A 61 -5.73 -10.37 -5.52
C SER A 61 -4.51 -11.25 -5.28
N VAL A 62 -3.43 -11.04 -6.04
CA VAL A 62 -2.15 -11.71 -5.87
C VAL A 62 -1.19 -10.83 -5.08
N LEU A 63 -0.60 -11.42 -4.05
CA LEU A 63 0.51 -10.83 -3.31
C LEU A 63 1.79 -11.56 -3.71
N LEU A 64 2.80 -10.83 -4.17
CA LEU A 64 4.14 -11.35 -4.42
C LEU A 64 5.08 -10.88 -3.30
N GLU A 65 5.80 -11.82 -2.70
CA GLU A 65 6.83 -11.51 -1.70
C GLU A 65 8.18 -11.86 -2.30
N TYR A 66 8.96 -10.82 -2.64
CA TYR A 66 10.27 -10.99 -3.27
C TYR A 66 11.40 -10.85 -2.25
N THR A 67 12.31 -11.81 -2.22
CA THR A 67 13.50 -11.78 -1.34
C THR A 67 14.74 -11.37 -2.12
N TYR A 68 15.42 -10.31 -1.67
CA TYR A 68 16.59 -9.76 -2.37
C TYR A 68 17.81 -10.68 -2.35
N ALA A 69 18.03 -11.41 -1.26
CA ALA A 69 19.19 -12.27 -1.10
C ALA A 69 19.15 -13.48 -2.04
N THR A 70 18.00 -14.16 -2.09
CA THR A 70 17.80 -15.41 -2.85
C THR A 70 17.26 -15.18 -4.25
N LYS A 71 16.77 -13.96 -4.55
CA LYS A 71 16.09 -13.61 -5.81
C LYS A 71 14.85 -14.46 -6.07
N THR A 72 14.22 -14.96 -5.00
CA THR A 72 13.02 -15.79 -5.09
C THR A 72 11.76 -14.97 -4.82
N THR A 73 10.70 -15.29 -5.55
CA THR A 73 9.36 -14.74 -5.32
C THR A 73 8.45 -15.82 -4.75
N TYR A 74 7.80 -15.54 -3.64
CA TYR A 74 6.70 -16.34 -3.12
C TYR A 74 5.37 -15.70 -3.50
N ARG A 75 4.38 -16.54 -3.83
CA ARG A 75 3.05 -16.07 -4.27
C ARG A 75 2.02 -16.41 -3.22
N ARG A 76 1.28 -15.39 -2.81
CA ARG A 76 0.17 -15.42 -1.85
C ARG A 76 -1.09 -14.85 -2.48
N LYS A 77 -2.20 -14.98 -1.76
CA LYS A 77 -3.44 -14.27 -2.03
C LYS A 77 -3.65 -13.16 -1.02
N TYR A 78 -4.35 -12.11 -1.42
CA TYR A 78 -4.80 -11.09 -0.48
C TYR A 78 -6.22 -10.62 -0.82
N TRP A 79 -6.94 -10.13 0.19
CA TRP A 79 -8.19 -9.43 0.01
C TRP A 79 -8.38 -8.42 1.15
N ILE A 80 -9.24 -7.42 0.92
CA ILE A 80 -9.49 -6.35 1.88
C ILE A 80 -10.99 -6.21 2.09
N ASP A 81 -11.40 -6.32 3.34
CA ASP A 81 -12.69 -5.85 3.85
C ASP A 81 -12.47 -4.79 4.95
N SER A 82 -13.02 -5.00 6.15
CA SER A 82 -12.60 -4.34 7.39
C SER A 82 -11.12 -4.58 7.75
N LEU A 83 -10.56 -5.72 7.35
CA LEU A 83 -9.17 -6.09 7.58
C LEU A 83 -8.46 -6.35 6.24
N LEU A 84 -7.14 -6.34 6.28
CA LEU A 84 -6.30 -6.87 5.21
C LEU A 84 -5.96 -8.31 5.54
N HIS A 85 -6.29 -9.21 4.63
CA HIS A 85 -6.02 -10.63 4.77
C HIS A 85 -4.92 -11.04 3.80
N MET A 86 -3.95 -11.81 4.27
CA MET A 86 -2.88 -12.38 3.45
C MET A 86 -2.88 -13.89 3.61
N GLY A 87 -3.18 -14.60 2.53
CA GLY A 87 -3.43 -16.03 2.52
C GLY A 87 -2.37 -16.84 1.77
N SER A 88 -2.02 -18.00 2.32
CA SER A 88 -1.14 -19.00 1.69
C SER A 88 -1.81 -20.37 1.73
N PHE A 89 -1.88 -21.05 0.59
CA PHE A 89 -2.39 -22.43 0.54
C PHE A 89 -1.32 -23.43 0.95
N ARG A 90 -1.69 -24.33 1.85
CA ARG A 90 -0.94 -25.54 2.15
C ARG A 90 -1.13 -26.57 1.04
N GLN A 91 -0.29 -27.61 1.05
CA GLN A 91 -0.36 -28.72 0.08
C GLN A 91 -1.70 -29.48 0.11
N ASP A 92 -2.37 -29.49 1.26
CA ASP A 92 -3.69 -30.11 1.46
C ASP A 92 -4.87 -29.20 1.06
N GLY A 93 -4.58 -28.01 0.50
CA GLY A 93 -5.60 -27.04 0.09
C GLY A 93 -6.12 -26.17 1.24
N PHE A 94 -5.65 -26.36 2.47
CA PHE A 94 -6.03 -25.50 3.59
C PHE A 94 -5.43 -24.09 3.42
N LEU A 95 -6.25 -23.05 3.59
CA LEU A 95 -5.82 -21.67 3.52
C LEU A 95 -5.37 -21.20 4.91
N LEU A 96 -4.07 -20.91 5.06
CA LEU A 96 -3.55 -20.18 6.20
C LEU A 96 -3.69 -18.69 5.93
N THR A 97 -4.33 -17.98 6.84
CA THR A 97 -4.58 -16.54 6.70
C THR A 97 -3.92 -15.77 7.84
N GLU A 98 -3.27 -14.67 7.50
CA GLU A 98 -2.81 -13.65 8.41
C GLU A 98 -3.70 -12.41 8.24
N ASP A 99 -4.26 -11.92 9.35
CA ASP A 99 -5.18 -10.79 9.35
C ASP A 99 -4.49 -9.56 9.93
N TYR A 100 -4.74 -8.40 9.32
CA TYR A 100 -4.16 -7.13 9.72
C TYR A 100 -5.19 -6.01 9.76
N GLU A 101 -5.18 -5.24 10.84
CA GLU A 101 -5.64 -3.85 10.77
C GLU A 101 -4.61 -3.06 9.95
N TYR A 102 -5.08 -2.13 9.13
CA TYR A 102 -4.23 -1.37 8.23
C TYR A 102 -4.49 0.13 8.34
N THR A 103 -3.42 0.92 8.24
CA THR A 103 -3.51 2.38 8.11
C THR A 103 -2.64 2.85 6.96
N PHE A 104 -3.26 3.51 5.98
CA PHE A 104 -2.56 4.15 4.88
C PHE A 104 -2.25 5.60 5.20
N HIS A 105 -1.01 5.99 4.94
CA HIS A 105 -0.63 7.38 4.72
C HIS A 105 0.01 7.49 3.33
N LYS A 106 0.15 8.71 2.80
CA LYS A 106 0.56 9.00 1.42
C LYS A 106 1.48 7.95 0.77
N ASN A 107 2.62 7.63 1.38
CA ASN A 107 3.59 6.65 0.90
C ASN A 107 3.98 5.59 1.94
N THR A 108 3.17 5.42 2.99
CA THR A 108 3.48 4.45 4.05
C THR A 108 2.25 3.64 4.41
N LEU A 109 2.48 2.37 4.73
CA LEU A 109 1.46 1.43 5.17
C LEU A 109 1.87 0.92 6.54
N GLU A 110 0.99 1.04 7.52
CA GLU A 110 1.14 0.39 8.81
C GLU A 110 0.18 -0.79 8.88
N LEU A 111 0.71 -1.96 9.27
CA LEU A 111 -0.04 -3.19 9.49
C LEU A 111 0.10 -3.63 10.94
N ASN A 112 -1.03 -3.86 11.58
CA ASN A 112 -1.11 -4.42 12.93
C ASN A 112 -1.73 -5.81 12.85
N PHE A 113 -0.93 -6.84 13.15
CA PHE A 113 -1.36 -8.23 13.13
C PHE A 113 -2.43 -8.47 14.18
N VAL A 114 -3.53 -9.12 13.78
CA VAL A 114 -4.65 -9.46 14.65
C VAL A 114 -4.95 -10.96 14.57
N ASN A 115 -5.79 -11.45 15.49
CA ASN A 115 -6.30 -12.82 15.50
C ASN A 115 -5.22 -13.92 15.55
N GLY A 116 -4.08 -13.65 16.21
CA GLY A 116 -3.01 -14.63 16.35
C GLY A 116 -1.98 -14.24 17.40
N SER A 117 -0.92 -15.05 17.50
CA SER A 117 0.23 -14.79 18.35
C SER A 117 1.47 -14.59 17.49
N ALA A 118 2.07 -13.41 17.59
CA ALA A 118 3.31 -13.07 16.90
C ALA A 118 4.34 -12.53 17.89
N ILE A 119 5.62 -12.64 17.54
CA ILE A 119 6.71 -11.97 18.28
C ILE A 119 6.60 -10.46 18.08
N PHE A 120 6.26 -10.03 16.86
CA PHE A 120 6.06 -8.64 16.48
C PHE A 120 4.68 -8.47 15.85
N TYR A 121 3.88 -7.55 16.40
CA TYR A 121 2.53 -7.28 15.93
C TYR A 121 2.46 -6.13 14.94
N VAL A 122 3.40 -5.18 15.00
CA VAL A 122 3.37 -3.96 14.19
C VAL A 122 4.47 -4.02 13.13
N SER A 123 4.08 -3.80 11.87
CA SER A 123 5.02 -3.61 10.77
C SER A 123 4.68 -2.35 9.97
N LYS A 124 5.69 -1.59 9.57
CA LYS A 124 5.51 -0.39 8.75
C LYS A 124 6.30 -0.51 7.47
N TYR A 125 5.68 -0.11 6.38
CA TYR A 125 6.21 -0.21 5.03
C TYR A 125 6.23 1.14 4.37
N LYS A 126 7.17 1.30 3.45
CA LYS A 126 7.26 2.43 2.55
C LYS A 126 7.00 1.94 1.14
N ARG A 127 6.21 2.69 0.39
CA ARG A 127 6.01 2.43 -1.04
C ARG A 127 7.32 2.60 -1.79
N ILE A 128 7.62 1.64 -2.67
CA ILE A 128 8.74 1.69 -3.61
C ILE A 128 8.18 1.59 -5.03
N ASN A 129 8.81 2.28 -5.98
CA ASN A 129 8.52 2.32 -7.43
C ASN A 129 7.08 2.01 -7.85
#